data_AF-X1TBG9-F1
#
_entry.id   AF-X1TBG9-F1
#
_cell.length_a   1.000
_cell.length_b   1.000
_cell.length_c   1.000
_cell.angle_alpha   90.00
_cell.angle_beta   90.00
_cell.angle_gamma   90.00
#
_symmetry.space_group_name_H-M   'P 1'
#
loop_
_entity.id
_entity.type
_entity.pdbx_description
1 polymer ?
#
loop_
_entity_poly.entity_id
_entity_poly.type
_entity_poly.pdbx_seq_one_letter_code
_entity_poly.pdbx_strand_id
1 'polypeptide(L)'
;MLLLFTFALMLIFGDLVKMIWGADYRSIMAPPFLRGAVSIFGSSLPRYNLFLLIIGPVVAIGLWLFTNKTKIGKIARAAAVDREMVGAVGINVSWVFATAFVIGCYLAGLGGALVAPTVSITIGMDHTIIIEAFL
;
A
#
# COMPACT_ATOMS: atom_id res chain seq x y z
N MET A 1 -22.99 19.99 -0.03
CA MET A 1 -22.47 20.22 1.33
C MET A 1 -21.39 19.21 1.74
N LEU A 2 -21.60 17.90 1.55
CA LEU A 2 -20.60 16.84 1.85
C LEU A 2 -19.22 17.04 1.20
N LEU A 3 -19.17 17.55 -0.05
CA LEU A 3 -17.90 17.81 -0.76
C LEU A 3 -17.02 18.87 -0.06
N LEU A 4 -17.63 19.90 0.52
CA LEU A 4 -16.88 20.93 1.27
C LEU A 4 -16.31 20.34 2.56
N PHE A 5 -17.05 19.44 3.20
CA PHE A 5 -16.62 18.77 4.41
C PHE A 5 -15.43 17.84 4.14
N THR A 6 -15.49 17.01 3.08
CA THR A 6 -14.37 16.14 2.70
C THR A 6 -13.14 16.93 2.25
N PHE A 7 -13.35 18.04 1.54
CA PHE A 7 -12.27 18.92 1.12
C PHE A 7 -11.58 19.61 2.32
N ALA A 8 -12.35 20.13 3.27
CA ALA A 8 -11.80 20.70 4.50
C ALA A 8 -11.00 19.66 5.31
N LEU A 9 -11.52 18.42 5.41
CA LEU A 9 -10.84 17.32 6.08
C LEU A 9 -9.52 16.95 5.40
N MET A 10 -9.50 16.93 4.06
CA MET A 10 -8.29 16.69 3.27
C MET A 10 -7.23 17.76 3.55
N LEU A 11 -7.61 19.05 3.58
CA LEU A 11 -6.69 20.15 3.90
C LEU A 11 -6.13 20.01 5.32
N ILE A 12 -6.97 19.73 6.31
CA ILE A 12 -6.54 19.54 7.72
C ILE A 12 -5.53 18.39 7.82
N PHE A 13 -5.79 17.26 7.15
CA PHE A 13 -4.84 16.15 7.11
C PHE A 13 -3.52 16.53 6.42
N GLY A 14 -3.60 17.25 5.30
CA GLY A 14 -2.41 17.75 4.60
C GLY A 14 -1.56 18.65 5.50
N ASP A 15 -2.18 19.58 6.21
CA ASP A 15 -1.47 20.49 7.13
C ASP A 15 -0.94 19.78 8.38
N LEU A 16 -1.66 18.78 8.91
CA LEU A 16 -1.14 17.91 9.98
C LEU A 16 0.13 17.16 9.56
N VAL A 17 0.14 16.59 8.35
CA VAL A 17 1.31 15.90 7.82
C VAL A 17 2.49 16.88 7.68
N LYS A 18 2.24 18.10 7.18
CA LYS A 18 3.26 19.15 7.11
C LYS A 18 3.82 19.51 8.49
N MET A 19 2.97 19.61 9.50
CA MET A 19 3.36 19.98 10.86
C MET A 19 4.21 18.88 11.53
N ILE A 20 3.90 17.60 11.29
CA ILE A 20 4.61 16.47 11.91
C ILE A 20 5.94 16.17 11.20
N TRP A 21 5.97 16.20 9.86
CA TRP A 21 7.14 15.78 9.07
C TRP A 21 8.02 16.93 8.57
N GLY A 22 7.55 18.18 8.63
CA GLY A 22 8.28 19.36 8.16
C GLY A 22 8.24 19.55 6.64
N ALA A 23 8.49 20.77 6.18
CA ALA A 23 8.45 21.16 4.76
C ALA A 23 9.79 20.91 4.01
N ASP A 24 10.69 20.11 4.60
CA ASP A 24 11.99 19.83 4.00
C ASP A 24 11.88 18.71 2.97
N TYR A 25 12.51 18.91 1.79
CA TYR A 25 12.70 17.88 0.78
C TYR A 25 13.59 16.76 1.33
N ARG A 26 12.99 15.77 1.99
CA ARG A 26 13.70 14.60 2.49
C ARG A 26 13.59 13.48 1.48
N SER A 27 14.54 13.45 0.55
CA SER A 27 14.80 12.24 -0.22
C SER A 27 15.35 11.19 0.74
N ILE A 28 14.58 10.12 0.97
CA ILE A 28 15.05 8.98 1.76
C ILE A 28 16.17 8.34 0.96
N MET A 29 17.42 8.62 1.37
CA MET A 29 18.59 8.01 0.75
C MET A 29 18.48 6.49 0.86
N ALA A 30 18.52 5.81 -0.29
CA ALA A 30 18.52 4.36 -0.33
C ALA A 30 19.65 3.78 0.56
N PRO A 31 19.37 2.68 1.31
CA PRO A 31 20.36 2.03 2.16
C PRO A 31 21.65 1.73 1.39
N PRO A 32 22.84 1.82 2.01
CA PRO A 32 24.14 1.63 1.34
C PRO A 32 24.26 0.34 0.52
N PHE A 33 23.50 -0.71 0.86
CA PHE A 33 23.48 -2.00 0.17
C PHE A 33 22.78 -1.98 -1.21
N LEU A 34 21.89 -1.00 -1.45
CA LEU A 34 21.19 -0.77 -2.72
C LEU A 34 21.73 0.45 -3.49
N ARG A 35 22.78 1.10 -2.99
CA ARG A 35 23.53 2.12 -3.75
C ARG A 35 24.37 1.43 -4.80
N GLY A 36 23.82 1.36 -6.01
CA GLY A 36 24.51 0.86 -7.19
C GLY A 36 23.56 0.82 -8.37
N ALA A 37 24.04 1.23 -9.54
CA ALA A 37 23.37 0.93 -10.79
C ALA A 37 23.93 -0.39 -11.31
N VAL A 38 23.06 -1.34 -11.62
CA VAL A 38 23.48 -2.56 -12.32
C VAL A 38 23.26 -2.27 -13.79
N SER A 39 24.35 -2.15 -14.56
CA SER A 39 24.27 -1.96 -16.00
C SER A 39 23.78 -3.25 -16.64
N ILE A 40 22.50 -3.29 -17.01
CA ILE A 40 21.94 -4.34 -17.85
C ILE A 40 21.67 -3.70 -19.20
N PHE A 41 22.26 -4.25 -20.27
CA PHE A 41 21.99 -3.83 -21.65
C PHE A 41 22.35 -2.37 -21.99
N GLY A 42 23.44 -1.84 -21.42
CA GLY A 42 23.93 -0.49 -21.74
C GLY A 42 23.12 0.66 -21.13
N SER A 43 22.07 0.36 -20.35
CA SER A 43 21.32 1.33 -19.56
C SER A 43 21.60 1.16 -18.07
N SER A 44 21.92 2.26 -17.40
CA SER A 44 22.26 2.27 -15.97
C SER A 44 20.96 2.25 -15.16
N LEU A 45 20.46 1.06 -14.85
CA LEU A 45 19.24 0.92 -14.04
C LEU A 45 19.60 0.94 -12.55
N PRO A 46 18.97 1.83 -11.74
CA PRO A 46 19.11 1.80 -10.29
C PRO A 46 18.70 0.43 -9.75
N ARG A 47 19.56 -0.20 -8.93
CA ARG A 47 19.28 -1.50 -8.29
C ARG A 47 17.97 -1.51 -7.48
N TYR A 48 17.52 -0.34 -7.04
CA TYR A 48 16.25 -0.13 -6.36
C TYR A 48 15.03 -0.45 -7.24
N ASN A 49 15.06 -0.08 -8.53
CA ASN A 49 13.97 -0.40 -9.47
C ASN A 49 13.90 -1.90 -9.74
N LEU A 50 15.06 -2.57 -9.80
CA LEU A 50 15.12 -4.03 -9.95
C LEU A 50 14.60 -4.74 -8.68
N PHE A 51 14.89 -4.19 -7.50
CA PHE A 51 14.30 -4.67 -6.25
C PHE A 51 12.79 -4.48 -6.20
N LEU A 52 12.26 -3.32 -6.63
CA LEU A 52 10.82 -3.08 -6.76
C LEU A 52 10.16 -4.07 -7.73
N LEU A 53 10.81 -4.34 -8.86
CA LEU A 53 10.34 -5.29 -9.85
C LEU A 53 10.29 -6.73 -9.31
N ILE A 54 11.16 -7.08 -8.36
CA ILE A 54 11.15 -8.40 -7.71
C ILE A 54 10.12 -8.46 -6.57
N ILE A 55 10.00 -7.39 -5.77
CA ILE A 55 9.13 -7.40 -4.59
C ILE A 55 7.64 -7.38 -4.97
N GLY A 56 7.27 -6.73 -6.06
CA GLY A 56 5.89 -6.74 -6.57
C GLY A 56 5.34 -8.16 -6.80
N PRO A 57 6.00 -8.98 -7.64
CA PRO A 57 5.66 -10.39 -7.83
C PRO A 57 5.71 -11.21 -6.54
N VAL A 58 6.70 -10.99 -5.66
CA VAL A 58 6.80 -11.70 -4.37
C VAL A 58 5.60 -11.42 -3.49
N VAL A 59 5.17 -10.16 -3.37
CA VAL A 59 4.00 -9.77 -2.59
C VAL A 59 2.72 -10.31 -3.24
N ALA A 60 2.60 -10.25 -4.57
CA ALA A 60 1.45 -10.80 -5.29
C ALA A 60 1.31 -12.32 -5.08
N ILE A 61 2.41 -13.07 -5.20
CA ILE A 61 2.45 -14.52 -4.95
C ILE A 61 2.15 -14.82 -3.47
N GLY A 62 2.71 -14.02 -2.56
CA GLY A 62 2.46 -14.14 -1.12
C GLY A 62 0.99 -13.95 -0.78
N LEU A 63 0.34 -12.93 -1.34
CA LEU A 63 -1.09 -12.67 -1.15
C LEU A 63 -1.95 -13.77 -1.79
N TRP A 64 -1.57 -14.25 -2.97
CA TRP A 64 -2.27 -15.34 -3.64
C TRP A 64 -2.19 -16.64 -2.82
N LEU A 65 -1.01 -17.01 -2.33
CA LEU A 65 -0.83 -18.16 -1.44
C LEU A 65 -1.61 -17.98 -0.15
N PHE A 66 -1.57 -16.80 0.47
CA PHE A 66 -2.31 -16.51 1.68
C PHE A 66 -3.82 -16.68 1.44
N THR A 67 -4.36 -16.09 0.39
CA THR A 67 -5.79 -16.15 0.08
C THR A 67 -6.24 -17.53 -0.37
N ASN A 68 -5.38 -18.27 -1.08
CA ASN A 68 -5.76 -19.55 -1.69
C ASN A 68 -5.48 -20.77 -0.84
N LYS A 69 -4.45 -20.74 0.00
CA LYS A 69 -4.05 -21.88 0.84
C LYS A 69 -4.50 -21.76 2.30
N THR A 70 -4.73 -20.55 2.83
CA THR A 70 -5.09 -20.41 4.25
C THR A 70 -6.58 -20.65 4.53
N LYS A 71 -6.88 -21.13 5.74
CA LYS A 71 -8.26 -21.29 6.22
C LYS A 71 -9.00 -19.95 6.25
N ILE A 72 -8.31 -18.86 6.63
CA ILE A 72 -8.86 -17.50 6.64
C ILE A 72 -9.33 -17.09 5.24
N GLY A 73 -8.54 -17.36 4.19
CA GLY A 73 -8.93 -17.03 2.82
C GLY A 73 -10.11 -17.86 2.27
N LYS A 74 -10.26 -19.11 2.71
CA LYS A 74 -11.44 -19.93 2.38
C LYS A 74 -12.70 -19.44 3.09
N ILE A 75 -12.57 -19.12 4.37
CA ILE A 75 -13.68 -18.61 5.19
C ILE A 75 -14.10 -17.22 4.72
N ALA A 76 -13.16 -16.35 4.34
CA ALA A 76 -13.46 -15.02 3.79
C ALA A 76 -14.27 -15.13 2.48
N ARG A 77 -13.92 -16.06 1.58
CA ARG A 77 -14.70 -16.33 0.37
C ARG A 77 -16.08 -16.91 0.67
N ALA A 78 -16.19 -17.81 1.64
CA ALA A 78 -17.49 -18.33 2.07
C ALA A 78 -18.38 -17.24 2.69
N ALA A 79 -17.80 -16.38 3.54
CA ALA A 79 -18.50 -15.27 4.18
C ALA A 79 -18.93 -14.18 3.18
N ALA A 80 -18.21 -14.02 2.07
CA ALA A 80 -18.60 -13.13 0.98
C ALA A 80 -19.83 -13.63 0.19
N VAL A 81 -20.07 -14.95 0.19
CA VAL A 81 -21.26 -15.54 -0.44
C VAL A 81 -22.45 -15.49 0.52
N ASP A 82 -22.28 -15.99 1.74
CA ASP A 82 -23.32 -15.98 2.75
C ASP A 82 -22.71 -15.85 4.16
N ARG A 83 -22.76 -14.63 4.70
CA ARG A 83 -22.25 -14.34 6.05
C ARG A 83 -23.07 -15.03 7.15
N GLU A 84 -24.36 -15.26 6.90
CA GLU A 84 -25.30 -15.76 7.90
C GLU A 84 -25.11 -17.27 8.08
N MET A 85 -24.94 -17.99 6.97
CA MET A 85 -24.60 -19.42 6.96
C MET A 85 -23.24 -19.70 7.61
N VAL A 86 -22.21 -18.88 7.37
CA VAL A 86 -20.90 -19.03 8.02
C VAL A 86 -20.98 -18.76 9.52
N GLY A 87 -21.79 -17.78 9.93
CA GLY A 87 -22.06 -17.49 11.34
C GLY A 87 -22.75 -18.66 12.06
N ALA A 88 -23.65 -19.37 11.40
CA ALA A 88 -24.36 -20.53 11.95
C ALA A 88 -23.44 -21.73 12.26
N VAL A 89 -22.28 -21.83 11.59
CA VAL A 89 -21.26 -22.85 11.86
C VAL A 89 -20.40 -22.51 13.10
N GLY A 90 -20.68 -21.39 13.76
CA GLY A 90 -19.95 -20.93 14.95
C GLY A 90 -18.65 -20.18 14.62
N ILE A 91 -18.45 -19.81 13.35
CA ILE A 91 -17.28 -19.05 12.92
C ILE A 91 -17.57 -17.56 13.12
N ASN A 92 -16.67 -16.86 13.83
CA ASN A 92 -16.77 -15.42 14.00
C ASN A 92 -16.37 -14.69 12.72
N VAL A 93 -17.38 -14.35 11.90
CA VAL A 93 -17.22 -13.66 10.62
C VAL A 93 -16.54 -12.30 10.79
N SER A 94 -16.82 -11.58 11.88
CA SER A 94 -16.22 -10.27 12.15
C SER A 94 -14.70 -10.33 12.28
N TRP A 95 -14.16 -11.37 12.92
CA TRP A 95 -12.70 -11.57 13.02
C TRP A 95 -12.07 -11.87 11.67
N VAL A 96 -12.74 -12.64 10.81
CA VAL A 96 -12.25 -12.95 9.47
C VAL A 96 -12.16 -11.69 8.62
N PHE A 97 -13.21 -10.85 8.64
CA PHE A 97 -13.19 -9.56 7.96
C PHE A 97 -12.13 -8.61 8.52
N ALA A 98 -11.99 -8.53 9.84
CA ALA A 98 -10.96 -7.71 10.47
C ALA A 98 -9.55 -8.12 10.03
N THR A 99 -9.25 -9.43 9.99
CA THR A 99 -7.95 -9.92 9.51
C THR A 99 -7.69 -9.57 8.05
N ALA A 100 -8.69 -9.69 7.17
CA ALA A 100 -8.57 -9.30 5.77
C ALA A 100 -8.30 -7.79 5.63
N PHE A 101 -9.00 -6.98 6.43
CA PHE A 101 -8.82 -5.53 6.46
C PHE A 101 -7.41 -5.12 6.92
N VAL A 102 -6.93 -5.71 8.03
CA VAL A 102 -5.58 -5.47 8.54
C VAL A 102 -4.51 -5.83 7.51
N ILE A 103 -4.66 -6.94 6.79
CA ILE A 103 -3.74 -7.33 5.72
C ILE A 103 -3.77 -6.33 4.57
N GLY A 104 -4.95 -5.83 4.19
CA GLY A 104 -5.10 -4.78 3.18
C GLY A 104 -4.37 -3.49 3.59
N CYS A 105 -4.58 -3.01 4.82
CA CYS A 105 -3.89 -1.84 5.36
C CYS A 105 -2.37 -2.04 5.41
N TYR A 106 -1.92 -3.22 5.82
CA TYR A 106 -0.49 -3.56 5.85
C TYR A 106 0.13 -3.50 4.45
N LEU A 107 -0.52 -4.09 3.45
CA LEU A 107 -0.05 -4.08 2.06
C LEU A 107 -0.06 -2.68 1.45
N ALA A 108 -1.08 -1.87 1.74
CA ALA A 108 -1.13 -0.48 1.31
C ALA A 108 0.03 0.34 1.89
N GLY A 109 0.32 0.19 3.19
CA GLY A 109 1.44 0.84 3.85
C GLY A 109 2.80 0.37 3.31
N LEU A 110 2.96 -0.93 3.07
CA LEU A 110 4.17 -1.51 2.49
C LEU A 110 4.40 -0.97 1.07
N GLY A 111 3.34 -0.89 0.24
CA GLY A 111 3.42 -0.31 -1.10
C GLY A 111 3.85 1.16 -1.07
N GLY A 112 3.25 1.98 -0.20
CA GLY A 112 3.63 3.38 -0.03
C GLY A 112 5.09 3.55 0.43
N ALA A 113 5.55 2.74 1.39
CA ALA A 113 6.93 2.78 1.88
C ALA A 113 7.96 2.36 0.82
N LEU A 114 7.60 1.47 -0.11
CA LEU A 114 8.44 1.07 -1.24
C LEU A 114 8.48 2.11 -2.36
N VAL A 115 7.43 2.91 -2.54
CA VAL A 115 7.41 3.98 -3.54
C VAL A 115 8.08 5.27 -3.02
N ALA A 116 8.10 5.47 -1.71
CA ALA A 116 8.70 6.64 -1.07
C ALA A 116 10.15 6.98 -1.53
N PRO A 117 11.04 6.02 -1.86
CA PRO A 117 12.39 6.32 -2.33
C PRO A 117 12.53 6.41 -3.84
N THR A 118 11.58 5.90 -4.63
CA THR A 118 11.59 6.07 -6.10
C THR A 118 11.14 7.45 -6.52
N VAL A 119 10.36 8.13 -5.68
CA VAL A 119 9.79 9.44 -5.97
C VAL A 119 10.37 10.46 -5.00
N SER A 120 10.84 11.60 -5.51
CA SER A 120 11.17 12.73 -4.64
C SER A 120 9.90 13.22 -3.97
N ILE A 121 9.77 13.00 -2.67
CA ILE A 121 8.61 13.42 -1.89
C ILE A 121 8.58 14.95 -1.88
N THR A 122 7.68 15.53 -2.66
CA THR A 122 7.46 16.97 -2.73
C THR A 122 6.12 17.33 -2.10
N ILE A 123 6.05 18.52 -1.53
CA ILE A 123 4.83 19.03 -0.90
C ILE A 123 3.82 19.34 -2.02
N GLY A 124 2.59 18.84 -1.91
CA GLY A 124 1.56 18.96 -2.96
C GLY A 124 1.42 17.73 -3.87
N MET A 125 2.17 16.65 -3.61
CA MET A 125 2.02 15.37 -4.34
C MET A 125 0.64 14.75 -4.21
N ASP A 126 -0.15 15.11 -3.20
CA ASP A 126 -1.53 14.66 -3.04
C ASP A 126 -2.38 14.99 -4.27
N HIS A 127 -2.25 16.20 -4.82
CA HIS A 127 -2.95 16.59 -6.04
C HIS A 127 -2.50 15.78 -7.26
N THR A 128 -1.19 15.57 -7.41
CA THR A 128 -0.64 14.80 -8.55
C THR A 128 -1.03 13.32 -8.48
N ILE A 129 -0.96 12.71 -7.28
CA ILE A 129 -1.36 11.32 -7.07
C ILE A 129 -2.86 11.13 -7.30
N ILE A 130 -3.70 12.06 -6.82
CA ILE A 130 -5.15 11.99 -7.05
C ILE A 130 -5.43 12.04 -8.55
N ILE A 131 -4.78 12.94 -9.29
CA ILE A 131 -4.98 13.06 -10.74
C ILE A 131 -4.54 11.77 -11.48
N GLU A 132 -3.37 11.21 -11.16
CA GLU A 132 -2.87 9.97 -11.77
C GLU A 132 -3.77 8.76 -11.46
N ALA A 133 -4.35 8.67 -10.27
CA ALA A 133 -5.25 7.58 -9.90
C ALA A 133 -6.58 7.56 -10.68
N PHE A 134 -6.96 8.69 -11.28
CA PHE A 134 -8.17 8.83 -12.10
C PHE A 134 -7.91 8.74 -13.61
N LEU A 135 -6.65 8.63 -14.04
CA LEU A 135 -6.25 8.44 -15.43
C LEU A 135 -6.12 6.95 -15.77
#